data_AF-A0A917PJS8-F1
#
_entry.id   AF-A0A917PJS8-F1
#
_cell.length_a   1.000
_cell.length_b   1.000
_cell.length_c   1.000
_cell.angle_alpha   90.00
_cell.angle_beta   90.00
_cell.angle_gamma   90.00
#
_symmetry.space_group_name_H-M   'P 1'
#
loop_
_entity.id
_entity.type
_entity.pdbx_description
1 polymer ?
#
loop_
_entity_poly.entity_id
_entity_poly.type
_entity_poly.pdbx_seq_one_letter_code
_entity_poly.pdbx_strand_id
1 'polypeptide(L)'
;MVALVLPLLAVELWLIDPHGGWPIVAATAVVMAALIVAAWISYQRTQAEVSGYGIVERGFFGGTYTVPARDIVGVLRIQLYRGNSLDTSQELFVVNRDGRGAFRMRGRFWDTETMDRVARILGVEETVRPEPVTLAELRRTDPKLLYWFERRSLSR
;
A
#
# COMPACT_ATOMS: atom_id res chain seq x y z
N MET A 1 16.12 4.90 -8.56
CA MET A 1 16.77 3.98 -7.60
C MET A 1 18.24 3.73 -7.93
N VAL A 2 18.63 3.50 -9.18
CA VAL A 2 20.03 3.34 -9.62
C VAL A 2 20.94 4.52 -9.21
N ALA A 3 20.42 5.75 -9.27
CA ALA A 3 21.16 6.96 -8.93
C ALA A 3 21.59 7.07 -7.46
N LEU A 4 20.98 6.33 -6.53
CA LEU A 4 21.36 6.35 -5.12
C LEU A 4 22.44 5.32 -4.77
N VAL A 5 22.52 4.24 -5.58
CA VAL A 5 23.44 3.12 -5.36
C VAL A 5 24.84 3.44 -5.90
N LEU A 6 24.92 4.19 -7.01
CA LEU A 6 26.18 4.57 -7.64
C LEU A 6 27.14 5.37 -6.75
N PRO A 7 26.71 6.45 -6.06
CA PRO A 7 27.64 7.21 -5.21
C PRO A 7 28.06 6.42 -3.97
N LEU A 8 27.22 5.51 -3.46
CA LEU A 8 27.57 4.64 -2.34
C LEU A 8 28.65 3.61 -2.74
N LEU A 9 28.48 2.95 -3.89
CA LEU A 9 29.47 2.04 -4.45
C LEU A 9 30.77 2.77 -4.83
N ALA A 10 30.68 4.00 -5.35
CA ALA A 10 31.84 4.82 -5.68
C ALA A 10 32.61 5.23 -4.42
N VAL A 11 31.93 5.54 -3.32
CA VAL A 11 32.57 5.83 -2.02
C VAL A 11 33.23 4.58 -1.44
N GLU A 12 32.61 3.39 -1.52
CA GLU A 12 33.25 2.13 -1.09
C GLU A 12 34.51 1.81 -1.92
N LEU A 13 34.45 2.00 -3.24
CA LEU A 13 35.62 1.84 -4.12
C LEU A 13 36.69 2.93 -3.90
N TRP A 14 36.31 4.12 -3.46
CA TRP A 14 37.24 5.21 -3.18
C TRP A 14 37.90 5.08 -1.81
N LEU A 15 37.25 4.43 -0.84
CA LEU A 15 37.79 4.15 0.50
C LEU A 15 38.78 2.95 0.53
N ILE A 16 39.23 2.48 -0.64
CA ILE A 16 40.26 1.44 -0.77
C ILE A 16 41.58 1.97 -0.18
N ASP A 17 41.74 1.72 1.12
CA ASP A 17 43.01 1.73 1.83
C ASP A 17 43.72 0.39 1.53
N PRO A 18 45.06 0.33 1.30
CA PRO A 18 45.75 -0.88 0.85
C PRO A 18 45.80 -2.02 1.88
N HIS A 19 45.23 -1.85 3.07
CA HIS A 19 45.42 -2.73 4.22
C HIS A 19 44.09 -3.34 4.71
N GLY A 20 43.61 -4.38 4.01
CA GLY A 20 42.81 -5.45 4.65
C GLY A 20 41.30 -5.24 4.83
N GLY A 21 40.68 -4.20 4.28
CA GLY A 21 39.23 -3.93 4.42
C GLY A 21 38.29 -4.71 3.48
N TRP A 22 38.83 -5.44 2.48
CA TRP A 22 38.07 -6.13 1.44
C TRP A 22 36.92 -7.04 1.94
N PRO A 23 37.07 -7.86 2.99
CA PRO A 23 35.97 -8.72 3.45
C PRO A 23 34.78 -7.93 4.01
N ILE A 24 35.00 -6.74 4.58
CA ILE A 24 33.93 -5.89 5.13
C ILE A 24 33.12 -5.25 4.00
N VAL A 25 33.80 -4.78 2.95
CA VAL A 25 33.16 -4.23 1.75
C VAL A 25 32.35 -5.31 1.04
N ALA A 26 32.94 -6.50 0.84
CA ALA A 26 32.24 -7.63 0.26
C ALA A 26 31.01 -8.04 1.08
N ALA A 27 31.11 -8.07 2.41
CA ALA A 27 29.98 -8.37 3.28
C ALA A 27 28.87 -7.30 3.15
N THR A 28 29.23 -6.01 3.14
CA THR A 28 28.28 -4.91 2.99
C THR A 28 27.56 -4.97 1.64
N ALA A 29 28.29 -5.21 0.55
CA ALA A 29 27.72 -5.37 -0.78
C ALA A 29 26.75 -6.57 -0.85
N VAL A 30 27.10 -7.70 -0.23
CA VAL A 30 26.22 -8.87 -0.15
C VAL A 30 24.95 -8.57 0.65
N VAL A 31 25.06 -7.90 1.79
CA VAL A 31 23.89 -7.50 2.60
C VAL A 31 22.98 -6.55 1.82
N MET A 32 23.56 -5.56 1.13
CA MET A 32 22.81 -4.63 0.28
C MET A 32 22.12 -5.35 -0.87
N ALA A 33 22.80 -6.25 -1.57
CA ALA A 33 22.21 -7.06 -2.62
C ALA A 33 21.06 -7.92 -2.09
N ALA A 34 21.23 -8.55 -0.92
CA ALA A 34 20.18 -9.35 -0.28
C ALA A 34 18.95 -8.50 0.09
N LEU A 35 19.14 -7.29 0.61
CA LEU A 35 18.04 -6.35 0.91
C LEU A 35 17.30 -5.92 -0.36
N ILE A 36 18.02 -5.64 -1.45
CA ILE A 36 17.42 -5.27 -2.74
C ILE A 36 16.60 -6.44 -3.30
N VAL A 37 17.15 -7.66 -3.28
CA VAL A 37 16.44 -8.86 -3.76
C VAL A 37 15.23 -9.14 -2.89
N ALA A 38 15.34 -9.03 -1.56
CA ALA A 38 14.21 -9.18 -0.65
C ALA A 38 13.12 -8.13 -0.91
N ALA A 39 13.49 -6.87 -1.13
CA ALA A 39 12.58 -5.80 -1.48
C ALA A 39 11.91 -6.04 -2.84
N TRP A 40 12.66 -6.51 -3.83
CA TRP A 40 12.14 -6.85 -5.16
C TRP A 40 11.15 -8.01 -5.11
N ILE A 41 11.48 -9.09 -4.40
CA ILE A 41 10.59 -10.24 -4.19
C ILE A 41 9.33 -9.80 -3.43
N SER A 42 9.47 -8.97 -2.40
CA SER A 42 8.34 -8.45 -1.65
C SER A 42 7.45 -7.55 -2.52
N TYR A 43 8.05 -6.72 -3.37
CA TYR A 43 7.34 -5.88 -4.34
C TYR A 43 6.55 -6.72 -5.36
N GLN A 44 7.17 -7.73 -5.97
CA GLN A 44 6.51 -8.66 -6.89
C GLN A 44 5.40 -9.48 -6.22
N ARG A 45 5.55 -9.79 -4.92
CA ARG A 45 4.57 -10.56 -4.14
C ARG A 45 3.40 -9.72 -3.62
N THR A 46 3.44 -8.40 -3.77
CA THR A 46 2.33 -7.51 -3.42
C THR A 46 1.29 -7.55 -4.55
N GLN A 47 0.50 -8.61 -4.57
CA GLN A 47 -0.65 -8.75 -5.48
C GLN A 47 -1.92 -8.78 -4.64
N ALA A 48 -2.87 -7.93 -5.02
CA ALA A 48 -4.24 -7.97 -4.51
C ALA A 48 -5.11 -8.62 -5.58
N GLU A 49 -5.56 -9.83 -5.31
CA GLU A 49 -6.45 -10.56 -6.21
C GLU A 49 -7.89 -10.40 -5.72
N VAL A 50 -8.76 -9.89 -6.57
CA VAL A 50 -10.18 -9.71 -6.28
C VAL A 50 -10.96 -10.71 -7.13
N SER A 51 -11.72 -11.58 -6.47
CA SER A 51 -12.63 -12.52 -7.15
C SER A 51 -14.02 -12.46 -6.54
N GLY A 52 -15.01 -13.08 -7.19
CA GLY A 52 -16.36 -13.23 -6.63
C GLY A 52 -16.42 -14.04 -5.32
N TYR A 53 -15.34 -14.72 -4.93
CA TYR A 53 -15.23 -15.47 -3.69
C TYR A 53 -14.61 -14.67 -2.54
N GLY A 54 -14.03 -13.50 -2.83
CA GLY A 54 -13.38 -12.64 -1.84
C GLY A 54 -12.14 -11.94 -2.36
N ILE A 55 -11.46 -11.25 -1.46
CA ILE A 55 -10.24 -10.49 -1.72
C ILE A 55 -9.08 -11.20 -1.02
N VAL A 56 -8.03 -11.50 -1.77
CA VAL A 56 -6.77 -12.01 -1.25
C VAL A 56 -5.73 -10.90 -1.40
N GLU A 57 -5.39 -10.26 -0.28
CA GLU A 57 -4.28 -9.31 -0.22
C GLU A 57 -3.04 -10.04 0.32
N ARG A 58 -1.99 -10.15 -0.49
CA ARG A 58 -0.70 -10.64 -0.03
C ARG A 58 0.16 -9.46 0.41
N GLY A 59 0.22 -9.24 1.72
CA GLY A 59 0.94 -8.14 2.31
C GLY A 59 2.46 -8.24 2.11
N PHE A 60 3.11 -7.07 2.11
CA PHE A 60 4.56 -6.88 1.93
C PHE A 60 5.43 -7.75 2.87
N PHE A 61 4.95 -8.08 4.07
CA PHE A 61 5.63 -8.94 5.06
C PHE A 61 5.22 -10.42 4.98
N GLY A 62 4.59 -10.87 3.89
CA GLY A 62 4.21 -12.28 3.69
C GLY A 62 2.91 -12.71 4.36
N GLY A 63 2.22 -11.80 5.07
CA GLY A 63 0.87 -12.04 5.58
C GLY A 63 -0.12 -12.13 4.43
N THR A 64 -0.83 -13.24 4.32
CA THR A 64 -1.95 -13.38 3.36
C THR A 64 -3.23 -13.01 4.12
N TYR A 65 -3.81 -11.86 3.79
CA TYR A 65 -5.12 -11.45 4.31
C TYR A 65 -6.18 -11.84 3.30
N THR A 66 -6.86 -12.94 3.58
CA THR A 66 -8.02 -13.38 2.79
C THR A 66 -9.29 -12.91 3.48
N VAL A 67 -10.04 -12.04 2.82
CA VAL A 67 -11.39 -11.64 3.24
C VAL A 67 -12.39 -12.32 2.30
N PRO A 68 -13.13 -13.34 2.77
CA PRO A 68 -14.09 -14.03 1.92
C PRO A 68 -15.28 -13.11 1.61
N ALA A 69 -15.89 -13.27 0.43
CA ALA A 69 -16.98 -12.41 -0.03
C ALA A 69 -18.17 -12.36 0.94
N ARG A 70 -18.46 -13.47 1.65
CA ARG A 70 -19.50 -13.53 2.68
C ARG A 70 -19.31 -12.58 3.86
N ASP A 71 -18.07 -12.13 4.10
CA ASP A 71 -17.74 -11.22 5.17
C ASP A 71 -17.68 -9.77 4.66
N ILE A 72 -17.81 -9.56 3.35
CA ILE A 72 -17.93 -8.23 2.76
C ILE A 72 -19.40 -7.81 2.87
N VAL A 73 -19.65 -6.67 3.52
CA VAL A 73 -21.00 -6.13 3.72
C VAL A 73 -21.32 -4.98 2.79
N GLY A 74 -20.31 -4.29 2.26
CA GLY A 74 -20.54 -3.16 1.39
C GLY A 74 -19.27 -2.57 0.82
N VAL A 75 -19.46 -1.68 -0.12
CA VAL A 75 -18.43 -0.87 -0.74
C VAL A 75 -18.72 0.59 -0.45
N LEU A 76 -17.72 1.33 0.00
CA LEU A 76 -17.83 2.74 0.36
C LEU A 76 -16.94 3.56 -0.58
N ARG A 77 -17.57 4.42 -1.38
CA ARG A 77 -16.89 5.33 -2.30
C ARG A 77 -16.76 6.71 -1.68
N ILE A 78 -15.53 7.22 -1.61
CA ILE A 78 -15.22 8.50 -0.97
C ILE A 78 -14.29 9.31 -1.87
N GLN A 79 -14.52 10.62 -1.95
CA GLN A 79 -13.53 11.54 -2.50
C GLN A 79 -12.58 12.01 -1.39
N LEU A 80 -11.28 11.82 -1.58
CA LEU A 80 -10.26 12.24 -0.61
C LEU A 80 -9.43 13.40 -1.15
N TYR A 81 -9.30 14.46 -0.35
CA TYR A 81 -8.40 15.57 -0.66
C TYR A 81 -6.94 15.15 -0.66
N ARG A 82 -6.20 15.61 -1.67
CA ARG A 82 -4.78 15.33 -1.84
C ARG A 82 -3.94 16.36 -1.07
N GLY A 83 -3.55 16.02 0.15
CA GLY A 83 -2.64 16.85 0.94
C GLY A 83 -3.21 18.24 1.19
N ASN A 84 -2.45 19.28 0.83
CA ASN A 84 -2.85 20.69 0.95
C ASN A 84 -3.42 21.28 -0.35
N SER A 85 -3.74 20.44 -1.35
CA SER A 85 -4.36 20.84 -2.62
C SER A 85 -5.89 20.69 -2.56
N LEU A 86 -6.59 21.44 -3.42
CA LEU A 86 -8.02 21.26 -3.70
C LEU A 86 -8.30 20.02 -4.59
N ASP A 87 -7.25 19.37 -5.09
CA ASP A 87 -7.40 18.14 -5.86
C ASP A 87 -8.02 17.03 -5.00
N THR A 88 -9.09 16.44 -5.50
CA THR A 88 -9.69 15.22 -4.93
C THR A 88 -9.27 14.01 -5.76
N SER A 89 -9.12 12.87 -5.09
CA SER A 89 -9.07 11.58 -5.76
C SER A 89 -10.16 10.68 -5.24
N GLN A 90 -10.86 10.02 -6.15
CA GLN A 90 -11.85 9.03 -5.79
C GLN A 90 -11.18 7.79 -5.22
N GLU A 91 -11.72 7.25 -4.15
CA GLU A 91 -11.25 6.02 -3.56
C GLU A 91 -12.41 5.10 -3.21
N LEU A 92 -12.17 3.80 -3.37
CA LEU A 92 -13.13 2.74 -3.10
C LEU A 92 -12.63 1.94 -1.90
N PHE A 93 -13.45 1.85 -0.85
CA PHE A 93 -13.18 1.04 0.33
C PHE A 93 -14.12 -0.16 0.34
N VAL A 94 -13.57 -1.36 0.41
CA VAL A 94 -14.36 -2.57 0.65
C VAL A 94 -14.47 -2.76 2.15
N VAL A 95 -15.69 -2.86 2.66
CA VAL A 95 -15.97 -2.91 4.10
C VAL A 95 -16.37 -4.33 4.49
N ASN A 96 -15.67 -4.88 5.48
CA ASN A 96 -16.02 -6.16 6.11
C ASN A 96 -17.14 -5.96 7.15
N ARG A 97 -17.89 -7.01 7.47
CA ARG A 97 -18.93 -7.10 8.52
C ARG A 97 -18.50 -6.51 9.86
N ASP A 98 -17.22 -6.52 10.19
CA ASP A 98 -16.67 -5.86 11.40
C ASP A 98 -16.58 -4.32 11.30
N GLY A 99 -17.03 -3.73 10.19
CA GLY A 99 -16.88 -2.30 9.87
C GLY A 99 -15.43 -1.90 9.57
N ARG A 100 -14.59 -2.86 9.18
CA ARG A 100 -13.16 -2.64 8.87
C ARG A 100 -12.94 -2.56 7.36
N GLY A 101 -12.01 -1.71 6.94
CA GLY A 101 -11.56 -1.67 5.55
C GLY A 101 -10.81 -2.95 5.22
N ALA A 102 -11.41 -3.81 4.40
CA ALA A 102 -10.82 -5.04 3.88
C ALA A 102 -9.84 -4.75 2.75
N PHE A 103 -10.19 -3.80 1.89
CA PHE A 103 -9.41 -3.44 0.72
C PHE A 103 -9.68 -1.99 0.32
N ARG A 104 -8.69 -1.34 -0.29
CA ARG A 104 -8.78 0.07 -0.70
C ARG A 104 -8.22 0.27 -2.10
N MET A 105 -9.06 0.68 -3.04
CA MET A 105 -8.62 1.11 -4.37
C MET A 105 -8.45 2.62 -4.38
N ARG A 106 -7.23 3.08 -4.70
CA ARG A 106 -6.91 4.50 -4.78
C ARG A 106 -7.01 4.98 -6.23
N GLY A 107 -7.76 6.06 -6.47
CA GLY A 107 -7.98 6.64 -7.80
C GLY A 107 -6.71 7.12 -8.52
N ARG A 108 -5.59 7.22 -7.81
CA ARG A 108 -4.27 7.48 -8.42
C ARG A 108 -3.77 6.30 -9.25
N PHE A 109 -4.14 5.08 -8.89
CA PHE A 109 -3.66 3.85 -9.54
C PHE A 109 -4.75 3.14 -10.34
N TRP A 110 -6.01 3.39 -10.00
CA TRP A 110 -7.16 2.73 -10.58
C TRP A 110 -8.13 3.76 -11.11
N ASP A 111 -8.57 3.56 -12.33
CA ASP A 111 -9.64 4.34 -12.95
C ASP A 111 -11.01 3.97 -12.36
N THR A 112 -11.97 4.87 -12.53
CA THR A 112 -13.33 4.72 -12.01
C THR A 112 -14.05 3.51 -12.60
N GLU A 113 -13.82 3.18 -13.88
CA GLU A 113 -14.47 2.03 -14.53
C GLU A 113 -14.00 0.71 -13.91
N THR A 114 -12.71 0.59 -13.60
CA THR A 114 -12.17 -0.57 -12.87
C THR A 114 -12.76 -0.66 -11.46
N MET A 115 -12.95 0.46 -10.76
CA MET A 115 -13.62 0.47 -9.45
C MET A 115 -15.07 0.01 -9.55
N ASP A 116 -15.81 0.46 -10.56
CA ASP A 116 -17.20 0.06 -10.82
C ASP A 116 -17.28 -1.44 -11.14
N ARG A 117 -16.31 -1.96 -11.90
CA ARG A 117 -16.22 -3.39 -12.19
C ARG A 117 -16.01 -4.22 -10.93
N VAL A 118 -15.16 -3.76 -10.01
CA VAL A 118 -14.94 -4.44 -8.72
C VAL A 118 -16.20 -4.41 -7.86
N ALA A 119 -16.87 -3.25 -7.75
CA ALA A 119 -18.14 -3.14 -7.02
C ALA A 119 -19.20 -4.10 -7.58
N ARG A 120 -19.32 -4.18 -8.92
CA ARG A 120 -20.23 -5.14 -9.60
C ARG A 120 -19.87 -6.61 -9.34
N ILE A 121 -18.58 -6.97 -9.36
CA ILE A 121 -18.13 -8.36 -9.10
C ILE A 121 -18.43 -8.78 -7.67
N LEU A 122 -18.26 -7.86 -6.70
CA LEU A 122 -18.55 -8.13 -5.29
C LEU A 122 -20.07 -8.22 -5.04
N GLY A 123 -20.89 -7.52 -5.82
CA GLY A 123 -22.36 -7.62 -5.75
C GLY A 123 -22.96 -7.14 -4.43
N VAL A 124 -22.22 -6.31 -3.67
CA VAL A 124 -22.64 -5.75 -2.38
C VAL A 124 -23.13 -4.32 -2.54
N GLU A 125 -23.84 -3.81 -1.53
CA GLU A 125 -24.37 -2.44 -1.53
C GLU A 125 -23.23 -1.41 -1.62
N GLU A 126 -23.40 -0.42 -2.51
CA GLU A 126 -22.48 0.69 -2.68
C GLU A 126 -23.01 1.94 -1.98
N THR A 127 -22.27 2.43 -1.00
CA THR A 127 -22.52 3.72 -0.35
C THR A 127 -21.56 4.75 -0.92
N VAL A 128 -22.09 5.84 -1.48
CA VAL A 128 -21.28 6.96 -1.98
C VAL A 128 -21.36 8.12 -1.00
N ARG A 129 -20.22 8.56 -0.49
CA ARG A 129 -20.16 9.75 0.35
C ARG A 129 -20.14 10.99 -0.55
N PRO A 130 -21.11 11.91 -0.44
CA PRO A 130 -21.24 13.04 -1.36
C PRO A 130 -20.15 14.10 -1.13
N GLU A 131 -19.71 14.26 0.11
CA GLU A 131 -18.75 15.28 0.50
C GLU A 131 -17.32 14.73 0.44
N PRO A 132 -16.39 15.44 -0.23
CA PRO A 132 -14.98 15.13 -0.15
C PRO A 132 -14.47 15.34 1.27
N VAL A 133 -13.68 14.38 1.76
CA VAL A 133 -13.12 14.41 3.12
C VAL A 133 -11.61 14.47 3.08
N THR A 134 -11.01 15.03 4.12
CA THR A 134 -9.57 14.95 4.30
C THR A 134 -9.18 13.60 4.93
N LEU A 135 -7.93 13.17 4.73
CA LEU A 135 -7.44 11.97 5.42
C LEU A 135 -7.47 12.12 6.95
N ALA A 136 -7.28 13.35 7.47
CA ALA A 136 -7.35 13.64 8.90
C ALA A 136 -8.77 13.47 9.44
N GLU A 137 -9.77 13.86 8.66
CA GLU A 137 -11.18 13.68 8.99
C GLU A 137 -11.58 12.20 8.92
N LEU A 138 -11.17 11.49 7.87
CA LEU A 138 -11.41 10.05 7.75
C LEU A 138 -10.77 9.25 8.90
N ARG A 139 -9.61 9.68 9.40
CA ARG A 139 -8.99 9.11 10.62
C ARG A 139 -9.83 9.35 11.88
N ARG A 140 -10.57 10.46 11.96
CA ARG A 140 -11.41 10.80 13.12
C ARG A 140 -12.76 10.10 13.05
N THR A 141 -13.41 10.09 11.89
CA THR A 141 -14.76 9.53 11.73
C THR A 141 -14.73 8.01 11.57
N ASP A 142 -13.83 7.49 10.73
CA ASP A 142 -13.84 6.09 10.29
C ASP A 142 -12.43 5.45 10.34
N PRO A 143 -11.74 5.47 11.50
CA PRO A 143 -10.36 4.95 11.61
C PRO A 143 -10.23 3.47 11.24
N LYS A 144 -11.31 2.69 11.36
CA LYS A 144 -11.33 1.25 11.05
C LYS A 144 -11.21 0.97 9.55
N LEU A 145 -11.55 1.93 8.68
CA LEU A 145 -11.39 1.83 7.23
C LEU A 145 -9.93 1.96 6.80
N LEU A 146 -9.11 2.60 7.63
CA LEU A 146 -7.70 2.85 7.36
C LEU A 146 -6.83 1.69 7.84
N TYR A 147 -5.71 1.49 7.16
CA TYR A 147 -4.68 0.56 7.61
C TYR A 147 -4.14 0.98 8.98
N TRP A 148 -3.68 0.00 9.77
CA TRP A 148 -3.20 0.24 11.14
C TRP A 148 -2.11 1.33 11.23
N PHE A 149 -1.25 1.44 10.21
CA PHE A 149 -0.20 2.46 10.15
C PHE A 149 -0.74 3.84 9.75
N GLU A 150 -1.79 3.91 8.93
CA GLU A 150 -2.44 5.16 8.55
C GLU A 150 -3.31 5.73 9.68
N ARG A 151 -3.64 4.92 10.70
CA ARG A 151 -4.41 5.36 11.89
C ARG A 151 -3.61 6.25 12.83
N ARG A 152 -2.27 6.11 12.85
CA ARG A 152 -1.43 6.97 13.69
C ARG A 152 -1.09 8.24 12.91
N SER A 153 -1.47 9.40 13.41
CA SER A 153 -0.84 10.64 12.95
C SER A 153 0.60 10.63 13.44
N LEU A 154 1.56 10.69 12.51
CA LEU A 154 2.88 11.21 12.82
C LEU A 154 2.74 12.73 12.96
N SER A 155 2.00 13.19 13.97
CA SER A 155 2.03 14.60 14.36
C SER A 155 3.05 14.75 15.46
N ARG A 156 4.17 15.37 15.12
CA ARG A 156 5.06 16.04 16.06
C ARG A 156 4.72 17.51 16.06
#